data_AF-A0A831UF57-F1
#
_entry.id   AF-A0A831UF57-F1
#
_cell.length_a   1.000
_cell.length_b   1.000
_cell.length_c   1.000
_cell.angle_alpha   90.00
_cell.angle_beta   90.00
_cell.angle_gamma   90.00
#
_symmetry.space_group_name_H-M   'P 1'
#
loop_
_entity.id
_entity.type
_entity.pdbx_description
1 polymer ?
#
loop_
_entity_poly.entity_id
_entity_poly.type
_entity_poly.pdbx_seq_one_letter_code
_entity_poly.pdbx_strand_id
1 'polypeptide(L)'
;MRQDVLIVAMLFGALVVSKTVYAQAGIAFPEALERSAVTLATLDEAINDALILGNGDLNGLLFAEGDDLVLRVTKNDVWDARLDAALNPPLPTLERLKELGKGPWLDRQWILPEGFELEGPDSYHAHPYPCPRACCVLRIKGAARMPLAAKLDLRRAWADVYADGATTRVFAAADANVFVCTHAEAAEVAVEPI
;
A
#
# COMPACT_ATOMS: atom_id res chain seq x y z
N MET A 1 53.40 41.40 -2.20
CA MET A 1 53.21 39.94 -2.28
C MET A 1 51.76 39.64 -1.92
N ARG A 2 50.90 39.43 -2.92
CA ARG A 2 49.53 38.93 -2.75
C ARG A 2 49.63 37.43 -2.56
N GLN A 3 49.09 36.90 -1.46
CA GLN A 3 48.85 35.48 -1.30
C GLN A 3 47.42 35.21 -1.75
N ASP A 4 47.30 34.58 -2.91
CA ASP A 4 46.04 34.08 -3.44
C ASP A 4 45.59 32.88 -2.59
N VAL A 5 44.55 33.08 -1.79
CA VAL A 5 43.90 32.00 -1.04
C VAL A 5 42.87 31.36 -1.97
N LEU A 6 43.19 30.16 -2.45
CA LEU A 6 42.30 29.30 -3.21
C LEU A 6 41.27 28.70 -2.23
N ILE A 7 40.07 29.29 -2.16
CA ILE A 7 38.93 28.68 -1.47
C ILE A 7 38.36 27.59 -2.39
N VAL A 8 38.70 26.34 -2.10
CA VAL A 8 38.02 25.18 -2.68
C VAL A 8 36.66 25.05 -1.99
N ALA A 9 35.62 25.60 -2.62
CA ALA A 9 34.25 25.36 -2.23
C ALA A 9 33.88 23.91 -2.61
N MET A 10 33.98 22.99 -1.66
CA MET A 10 33.33 21.68 -1.78
C MET A 10 31.82 21.88 -1.74
N LEU A 11 31.21 21.86 -2.93
CA LEU A 11 29.78 21.62 -3.13
C LEU A 11 29.47 20.20 -2.63
N PHE A 12 29.14 20.08 -1.34
CA PHE A 12 28.34 18.96 -0.87
C PHE A 12 26.92 19.19 -1.41
N GLY A 13 26.65 18.57 -2.56
CA GLY A 13 25.31 18.39 -3.07
C GLY A 13 24.52 17.57 -2.06
N ALA A 14 23.80 18.27 -1.17
CA ALA A 14 22.73 17.69 -0.40
C ALA A 14 21.65 17.27 -1.42
N LEU A 15 21.71 16.00 -1.83
CA LEU A 15 20.65 15.34 -2.58
C LEU A 15 19.46 15.12 -1.64
N VAL A 16 18.79 16.20 -1.26
CA VAL A 16 17.44 16.17 -0.70
C VAL A 16 16.52 16.09 -1.92
N VAL A 17 16.31 14.88 -2.45
CA VAL A 17 15.27 14.66 -3.45
C VAL A 17 13.92 14.84 -2.77
N SER A 18 13.36 16.03 -2.99
CA SER A 18 11.95 16.30 -3.30
C SER A 18 10.89 15.60 -2.44
N LYS A 19 10.65 16.12 -1.22
CA LYS A 19 9.29 16.09 -0.65
C LYS A 19 8.45 17.32 -1.03
N THR A 20 9.05 18.33 -1.67
CA THR A 20 8.41 19.64 -1.89
C THR A 20 7.88 19.87 -3.31
N VAL A 21 8.18 19.00 -4.28
CA VAL A 21 7.83 19.28 -5.70
C VAL A 21 6.36 18.99 -6.03
N TYR A 22 5.69 18.07 -5.32
CA TYR A 22 4.27 17.77 -5.56
C TYR A 22 3.30 18.81 -4.97
N ALA A 23 3.72 19.60 -3.98
CA ALA A 23 2.82 20.58 -3.36
C ALA A 23 2.62 21.85 -4.21
N GLN A 24 3.48 22.10 -5.20
CA GLN A 24 3.53 23.39 -5.92
C GLN A 24 3.00 23.32 -7.36
N ALA A 25 2.92 22.13 -7.95
CA ALA A 25 2.20 21.92 -9.20
C ALA A 25 0.76 21.49 -8.85
N GLY A 26 -0.24 22.32 -9.17
CA GLY A 26 -1.64 21.98 -8.94
C GLY A 26 -2.01 20.60 -9.52
N ILE A 27 -3.15 20.05 -9.08
CA ILE A 27 -3.65 18.73 -9.51
C ILE A 27 -3.66 18.67 -11.04
N ALA A 28 -2.96 17.69 -11.61
CA ALA A 28 -2.90 17.50 -13.06
C ALA A 28 -4.28 17.06 -13.59
N PHE A 29 -4.71 17.65 -14.70
CA PHE A 29 -5.95 17.29 -15.42
C PHE A 29 -7.23 17.31 -14.54
N PRO A 30 -7.52 18.41 -13.81
CA PRO A 30 -8.60 18.41 -12.81
C PRO A 30 -9.99 18.13 -13.42
N GLU A 31 -10.27 18.63 -14.62
CA GLU A 31 -11.53 18.36 -15.32
C GLU A 31 -11.65 16.90 -15.79
N ALA A 32 -10.54 16.28 -16.17
CA ALA A 32 -10.55 14.87 -16.56
C ALA A 32 -10.86 13.99 -15.34
N LEU A 33 -10.20 14.27 -14.21
CA LEU A 33 -10.45 13.56 -12.94
C LEU A 33 -11.89 13.71 -12.47
N GLU A 34 -12.47 14.92 -12.60
CA GLU A 34 -13.85 15.17 -12.24
C GLU A 34 -14.84 14.39 -13.12
N ARG A 35 -14.62 14.36 -14.44
CA ARG A 35 -15.43 13.55 -15.37
C ARG A 35 -15.27 12.05 -15.18
N SER A 36 -14.14 11.62 -14.62
CA SER A 36 -13.83 10.21 -14.35
C SER A 36 -14.27 9.76 -12.95
N ALA A 37 -14.99 10.58 -12.19
CA ALA A 37 -15.55 10.16 -10.91
C ALA A 37 -16.44 8.91 -11.09
N VAL A 38 -16.23 7.91 -10.24
CA VAL A 38 -17.04 6.68 -10.25
C VAL A 38 -18.27 6.94 -9.40
N THR A 39 -19.46 6.67 -9.93
CA THR A 39 -20.71 6.80 -9.19
C THR A 39 -21.45 5.47 -9.26
N LEU A 40 -21.86 4.97 -8.10
CA LEU A 40 -22.56 3.70 -7.96
C LEU A 40 -23.91 3.92 -7.26
N ALA A 41 -24.93 3.20 -7.70
CA ALA A 41 -26.26 3.23 -7.08
C ALA A 41 -26.38 2.24 -5.91
N THR A 42 -25.43 1.31 -5.80
CA THR A 42 -25.39 0.23 -4.80
C THR A 42 -23.94 0.04 -4.35
N LEU A 43 -23.76 -0.60 -3.20
CA LEU A 43 -22.46 -1.04 -2.69
C LEU A 43 -22.51 -2.50 -2.19
N ASP A 44 -23.55 -3.25 -2.56
CA ASP A 44 -23.93 -4.51 -1.90
C ASP A 44 -23.04 -5.70 -2.30
N GLU A 45 -22.41 -5.62 -3.48
CA GLU A 45 -21.51 -6.65 -3.98
C GLU A 45 -20.06 -6.22 -3.81
N ALA A 46 -19.38 -6.69 -2.75
CA ALA A 46 -18.00 -6.30 -2.44
C ALA A 46 -17.00 -6.50 -3.61
N ILE A 47 -17.28 -7.39 -4.56
CA ILE A 47 -16.43 -7.64 -5.73
C ILE A 47 -16.70 -6.66 -6.87
N ASN A 48 -17.96 -6.28 -7.09
CA ASN A 48 -18.39 -5.55 -8.29
C ASN A 48 -18.70 -4.08 -7.99
N ASP A 49 -19.20 -3.79 -6.79
CA ASP A 49 -19.77 -2.49 -6.42
C ASP A 49 -18.95 -1.80 -5.31
N ALA A 50 -17.79 -2.34 -4.92
CA ALA A 50 -16.97 -1.70 -3.90
C ALA A 50 -16.13 -0.54 -4.46
N LEU A 51 -15.96 0.51 -3.66
CA LEU A 51 -15.03 1.59 -3.95
C LEU A 51 -13.65 1.28 -3.37
N ILE A 52 -12.63 1.40 -4.21
CA ILE A 52 -11.23 1.18 -3.82
C ILE A 52 -10.61 2.52 -3.43
N LEU A 53 -10.03 2.56 -2.22
CA LEU A 53 -9.36 3.73 -1.65
C LEU A 53 -7.94 3.33 -1.22
N GLY A 54 -6.99 4.25 -1.31
CA GLY A 54 -5.65 3.98 -0.81
C GLY A 54 -4.71 5.15 -0.95
N ASN A 55 -3.62 5.12 -0.18
CA ASN A 55 -2.56 6.13 -0.20
C ASN A 55 -1.21 5.56 -0.71
N GLY A 56 -1.21 4.33 -1.22
CA GLY A 56 -0.02 3.62 -1.69
C GLY A 56 0.66 2.76 -0.63
N ASP A 57 0.22 2.81 0.63
CA ASP A 57 0.65 1.90 1.71
C ASP A 57 -0.57 1.18 2.31
N LEU A 58 -1.55 1.98 2.74
CA LEU A 58 -2.88 1.51 3.14
C LEU A 58 -3.79 1.42 1.92
N ASN A 59 -4.57 0.33 1.86
CA ASN A 59 -5.63 0.14 0.89
C ASN A 59 -6.92 -0.28 1.59
N GLY A 60 -8.05 0.12 1.03
CA GLY A 60 -9.36 -0.07 1.61
C GLY A 60 -10.37 -0.42 0.52
N LEU A 61 -11.19 -1.42 0.81
CA LEU A 61 -12.34 -1.80 -0.01
C LEU A 61 -13.61 -1.36 0.75
N LEU A 62 -14.31 -0.37 0.22
CA LEU A 62 -15.50 0.22 0.82
C LEU A 62 -16.76 -0.33 0.15
N PHE A 63 -17.61 -1.00 0.92
CA PHE A 63 -18.83 -1.65 0.44
C PHE A 63 -19.92 -1.66 1.54
N ALA A 64 -21.14 -2.05 1.18
CA ALA A 64 -22.25 -2.20 2.12
C ALA A 64 -22.44 -3.66 2.51
N GLU A 65 -22.77 -3.91 3.77
CA GLU A 65 -23.20 -5.23 4.25
C GLU A 65 -24.48 -5.05 5.07
N GLY A 66 -25.63 -5.22 4.41
CA GLY A 66 -26.92 -4.80 4.96
C GLY A 66 -26.97 -3.28 5.09
N ASP A 67 -27.44 -2.79 6.24
CA ASP A 67 -27.52 -1.34 6.53
C ASP A 67 -26.17 -0.73 6.94
N ASP A 68 -25.11 -1.53 7.08
CA ASP A 68 -23.82 -1.08 7.58
C ASP A 68 -22.85 -0.78 6.44
N LEU A 69 -22.08 0.31 6.60
CA LEU A 69 -20.98 0.61 5.71
C LEU A 69 -19.70 -0.06 6.23
N VAL A 70 -19.01 -0.79 5.36
CA VAL A 70 -17.86 -1.61 5.69
C VAL A 70 -16.65 -1.17 4.89
N LEU A 71 -15.55 -0.89 5.58
CA LEU A 71 -14.23 -0.65 5.00
C LEU A 71 -13.30 -1.79 5.41
N ARG A 72 -13.01 -2.71 4.50
CA ARG A 72 -11.99 -3.76 4.71
C ARG A 72 -10.62 -3.18 4.39
N VAL A 73 -9.76 -3.12 5.39
CA VAL A 73 -8.44 -2.47 5.30
C VAL A 73 -7.34 -3.52 5.12
N THR A 74 -6.38 -3.20 4.27
CA THR A 74 -5.13 -3.94 4.10
C THR A 74 -3.95 -2.98 4.03
N LYS A 75 -2.74 -3.50 4.22
CA LYS A 75 -1.48 -2.79 4.06
C LYS A 75 -0.57 -3.59 3.14
N ASN A 76 0.20 -2.91 2.30
CA ASN A 76 1.00 -3.55 1.25
C ASN A 76 2.06 -4.53 1.76
N ASP A 77 2.53 -4.37 3.01
CA ASP A 77 3.51 -5.24 3.65
C ASP A 77 2.88 -6.29 4.60
N VAL A 78 1.55 -6.37 4.65
CA VAL A 78 0.83 -7.37 5.45
C VAL A 78 0.36 -8.50 4.54
N TRP A 79 1.07 -9.61 4.63
CA TRP A 79 0.95 -10.76 3.75
C TRP A 79 1.32 -12.04 4.51
N ASP A 80 0.73 -13.15 4.09
CA ASP A 80 1.05 -14.48 4.63
C ASP A 80 2.34 -14.99 4.00
N ALA A 81 3.48 -14.49 4.50
CA ALA A 81 4.81 -14.96 4.13
C ALA A 81 5.09 -16.26 4.89
N ARG A 82 4.55 -17.37 4.40
CA ARG A 82 4.84 -18.72 4.90
C ARG A 82 6.29 -19.09 4.58
N LEU A 83 7.23 -18.49 5.30
CA LEU A 83 8.66 -18.73 5.14
C LEU A 83 9.08 -19.92 6.00
N ASP A 84 9.51 -21.01 5.37
CA ASP A 84 10.12 -22.13 6.09
C ASP A 84 11.63 -21.92 6.17
N ALA A 85 12.06 -21.24 7.23
CA ALA A 85 13.47 -20.90 7.44
C ALA A 85 14.38 -22.14 7.59
N ALA A 86 13.83 -23.33 7.89
CA ALA A 86 14.61 -24.55 8.00
C ALA A 86 15.13 -25.05 6.64
N LEU A 87 14.52 -24.59 5.54
CA LEU A 87 14.94 -24.89 4.17
C LEU A 87 16.02 -23.92 3.65
N ASN A 88 16.40 -22.91 4.43
CA ASN A 88 17.48 -22.01 4.03
C ASN A 88 18.82 -22.75 4.04
N PRO A 89 19.63 -22.65 2.96
CA PRO A 89 21.00 -23.12 3.02
C PRO A 89 21.78 -22.31 4.08
N PRO A 90 22.86 -22.89 4.65
CA PRO A 90 23.76 -22.13 5.51
C PRO A 90 24.39 -20.97 4.74
N LEU A 91 24.91 -19.98 5.47
CA LEU A 91 25.66 -18.89 4.84
C LEU A 91 26.97 -19.41 4.24
N PRO A 92 27.33 -19.02 3.01
CA PRO A 92 28.60 -19.39 2.39
C PRO A 92 29.78 -18.72 3.12
N THR A 93 30.96 -19.34 3.09
CA THR A 93 32.15 -18.71 3.66
C THR A 93 32.68 -17.58 2.79
N LEU A 94 33.53 -16.72 3.38
CA LEU A 94 34.30 -15.71 2.63
C LEU A 94 35.22 -16.33 1.57
N GLU A 95 35.73 -17.54 1.79
CA GLU A 95 36.59 -18.22 0.82
C GLU A 95 35.79 -18.62 -0.42
N ARG A 96 34.58 -19.19 -0.23
CA ARG A 96 33.64 -19.48 -1.31
C ARG A 96 33.30 -18.26 -2.15
N LEU A 97 32.97 -17.14 -1.50
CA LEU A 97 32.65 -15.89 -2.20
C LEU A 97 33.83 -15.39 -3.04
N LYS A 98 35.06 -15.48 -2.50
CA LYS A 98 36.29 -15.13 -3.23
C LYS A 98 36.56 -16.08 -4.40
N GLU A 99 36.28 -17.36 -4.26
CA GLU A 99 36.41 -18.35 -5.33
C GLU A 99 35.47 -18.03 -6.49
N LEU A 100 34.17 -17.84 -6.20
CA LEU A 100 33.14 -17.50 -7.19
C LEU A 100 33.44 -16.16 -7.90
N GLY A 101 34.10 -15.23 -7.22
CA GLY A 101 34.51 -13.93 -7.79
C GLY A 101 35.74 -13.96 -8.70
N LYS A 102 36.49 -15.06 -8.79
CA LYS A 102 37.73 -15.16 -9.61
C LYS A 102 37.48 -15.41 -11.10
N GLY A 103 36.25 -15.70 -11.52
CA GLY A 103 35.93 -16.09 -12.89
C GLY A 103 34.45 -15.92 -13.23
N PRO A 104 34.03 -16.38 -14.42
CA PRO A 104 32.63 -16.29 -14.82
C PRO A 104 31.76 -17.18 -13.94
N TRP A 105 30.81 -16.55 -13.24
CA TRP A 105 29.80 -17.25 -12.45
C TRP A 105 28.68 -17.76 -13.36
N LEU A 106 28.70 -19.09 -13.60
CA LEU A 106 27.82 -19.76 -14.56
C LEU A 106 26.38 -19.94 -14.06
N ASP A 107 26.19 -20.22 -12.76
CA ASP A 107 24.87 -20.33 -12.13
C ASP A 107 24.60 -19.15 -11.20
N ARG A 108 23.96 -18.10 -11.73
CA ARG A 108 23.67 -16.86 -10.98
C ARG A 108 22.41 -16.92 -10.12
N GLN A 109 21.75 -18.07 -10.04
CA GLN A 109 20.52 -18.20 -9.27
C GLN A 109 20.82 -18.36 -7.78
N TRP A 110 21.94 -19.01 -7.42
CA TRP A 110 22.23 -19.38 -6.04
C TRP A 110 23.70 -19.17 -5.64
N ILE A 111 23.91 -18.65 -4.43
CA ILE A 111 25.21 -18.68 -3.76
C ILE A 111 25.12 -19.69 -2.61
N LEU A 112 25.57 -20.91 -2.87
CA LEU A 112 25.57 -21.98 -1.88
C LEU A 112 26.95 -22.13 -1.20
N PRO A 113 26.99 -22.61 0.06
CA PRO A 113 28.22 -23.02 0.73
C PRO A 113 28.99 -24.11 -0.01
N GLU A 114 30.23 -24.32 0.41
CA GLU A 114 31.11 -25.36 -0.10
C GLU A 114 30.49 -26.76 0.11
N GLY A 115 30.39 -27.53 -0.98
CA GLY A 115 29.85 -28.89 -0.94
C GLY A 115 28.35 -28.97 -0.62
N PHE A 116 27.64 -27.85 -0.65
CA PHE A 116 26.20 -27.81 -0.41
C PHE A 116 25.43 -27.84 -1.73
N GLU A 117 24.48 -28.75 -1.84
CA GLU A 117 23.51 -28.81 -2.92
C GLU A 117 22.12 -28.55 -2.32
N LEU A 118 21.33 -27.70 -2.97
CA LEU A 118 19.96 -27.44 -2.55
C LEU A 118 19.06 -28.54 -3.11
N GLU A 119 18.47 -29.35 -2.23
CA GLU A 119 17.47 -30.35 -2.60
C GLU A 119 16.07 -29.87 -2.21
N GLY A 120 15.12 -29.93 -3.15
CA GLY A 120 13.74 -29.51 -2.92
C GLY A 120 13.52 -27.99 -3.07
N PRO A 121 12.37 -27.48 -2.62
CA PRO A 121 12.06 -26.05 -2.71
C PRO A 121 12.86 -25.26 -1.67
N ASP A 122 13.26 -24.03 -2.02
CA ASP A 122 13.81 -23.10 -1.04
C ASP A 122 12.73 -22.57 -0.08
N SER A 123 13.18 -21.90 0.97
CA SER A 123 12.32 -21.34 2.03
C SER A 123 11.20 -20.42 1.53
N TYR A 124 11.42 -19.71 0.41
CA TYR A 124 10.45 -18.78 -0.15
C TYR A 124 9.43 -19.49 -1.04
N HIS A 125 9.86 -20.52 -1.77
CA HIS A 125 9.01 -21.26 -2.71
C HIS A 125 8.34 -22.51 -2.13
N ALA A 126 8.72 -22.95 -0.92
CA ALA A 126 8.14 -24.12 -0.25
C ALA A 126 6.63 -23.98 0.01
N HIS A 127 6.15 -22.75 0.17
CA HIS A 127 4.75 -22.42 0.31
C HIS A 127 4.34 -21.41 -0.76
N PRO A 128 3.91 -21.86 -1.95
CA PRO A 128 3.55 -20.95 -3.03
C PRO A 128 2.32 -20.11 -2.66
N TYR A 129 2.20 -18.96 -3.32
CA TYR A 129 1.08 -18.01 -3.20
C TYR A 129 1.02 -17.25 -1.86
N PRO A 130 2.02 -16.41 -1.54
CA PRO A 130 1.85 -15.46 -0.47
C PRO A 130 0.69 -14.53 -0.84
N CYS A 131 -0.35 -14.53 -0.02
CA CYS A 131 -1.55 -13.74 -0.28
C CYS A 131 -1.52 -12.48 0.59
N PRO A 132 -1.81 -11.30 0.02
CA PRO A 132 -2.11 -10.11 0.82
C PRO A 132 -3.18 -10.43 1.84
N ARG A 133 -3.00 -9.95 3.08
CA ARG A 133 -3.92 -10.20 4.17
C ARG A 133 -4.64 -8.92 4.53
N ALA A 134 -5.96 -8.98 4.64
CA ALA A 134 -6.69 -7.92 5.31
C ALA A 134 -6.20 -7.79 6.76
N CYS A 135 -6.08 -6.56 7.24
CA CYS A 135 -5.58 -6.23 8.57
C CYS A 135 -6.73 -6.05 9.57
N CYS A 136 -7.81 -5.41 9.15
CA CYS A 136 -9.01 -5.21 9.95
C CYS A 136 -10.23 -4.91 9.06
N VAL A 137 -11.41 -4.94 9.68
CA VAL A 137 -12.64 -4.43 9.09
C VAL A 137 -13.14 -3.28 9.97
N LEU A 138 -13.30 -2.09 9.37
CA LEU A 138 -14.00 -0.99 10.00
C LEU A 138 -15.47 -1.05 9.57
N ARG A 139 -16.37 -1.02 10.54
CA ARG A 139 -17.81 -1.03 10.30
C ARG A 139 -18.46 0.20 10.90
N ILE A 140 -19.24 0.90 10.10
CA ILE A 140 -19.99 2.09 10.49
C ILE A 140 -21.48 1.71 10.44
N LYS A 141 -22.09 1.55 11.61
CA LYS A 141 -23.44 1.00 11.73
C LYS A 141 -24.49 1.92 11.11
N GLY A 142 -25.38 1.38 10.29
CA GLY A 142 -26.48 2.12 9.65
C GLY A 142 -26.04 3.11 8.55
N ALA A 143 -24.75 3.25 8.27
CA ALA A 143 -24.23 4.22 7.30
C ALA A 143 -24.40 3.80 5.83
N ALA A 144 -25.05 2.66 5.58
CA ALA A 144 -25.44 2.19 4.26
C ALA A 144 -26.97 2.01 4.10
N ARG A 145 -27.78 2.57 5.02
CA ARG A 145 -29.25 2.50 4.90
C ARG A 145 -29.75 3.10 3.59
N MET A 146 -30.66 2.38 2.96
CA MET A 146 -31.31 2.83 1.73
C MET A 146 -32.24 4.04 1.99
N PRO A 147 -32.38 4.98 1.05
CA PRO A 147 -31.76 4.99 -0.28
C PRO A 147 -30.26 5.28 -0.20
N LEU A 148 -29.47 4.51 -0.96
CA LEU A 148 -28.02 4.64 -1.03
C LEU A 148 -27.55 5.12 -2.40
N ALA A 149 -26.51 5.94 -2.41
CA ALA A 149 -25.67 6.19 -3.57
C ALA A 149 -24.24 6.42 -3.11
N ALA A 150 -23.26 6.14 -3.95
CA ALA A 150 -21.86 6.34 -3.63
C ALA A 150 -21.10 7.02 -4.78
N LYS A 151 -20.11 7.83 -4.45
CA LYS A 151 -19.24 8.51 -5.40
C LYS A 151 -17.78 8.43 -4.95
N LEU A 152 -16.91 7.92 -5.81
CA LEU A 152 -15.46 8.08 -5.69
C LEU A 152 -15.01 9.30 -6.51
N ASP A 153 -14.64 10.38 -5.82
CA ASP A 153 -14.14 11.60 -6.44
C ASP A 153 -12.63 11.47 -6.68
N LEU A 154 -12.24 11.23 -7.93
CA LEU A 154 -10.83 11.04 -8.30
C LEU A 154 -10.02 12.34 -8.26
N ARG A 155 -10.68 13.50 -8.30
CA ARG A 155 -9.99 14.79 -8.17
C ARG A 155 -9.59 15.05 -6.73
N ARG A 156 -10.41 14.62 -5.77
CA ARG A 156 -10.17 14.81 -4.33
C ARG A 156 -9.62 13.59 -3.62
N ALA A 157 -9.59 12.44 -4.29
CA ALA A 157 -9.15 11.15 -3.76
C ALA A 157 -9.94 10.68 -2.51
N TRP A 158 -11.27 10.86 -2.53
CA TRP A 158 -12.14 10.39 -1.47
C TRP A 158 -13.41 9.73 -2.00
N ALA A 159 -14.05 8.90 -1.18
CA ALA A 159 -15.37 8.38 -1.41
C ALA A 159 -16.40 9.11 -0.54
N ASP A 160 -17.53 9.47 -1.13
CA ASP A 160 -18.73 9.93 -0.43
C ASP A 160 -19.83 8.87 -0.59
N VAL A 161 -20.42 8.42 0.51
CA VAL A 161 -21.58 7.53 0.57
C VAL A 161 -22.76 8.33 1.11
N TYR A 162 -23.82 8.43 0.33
CA TYR A 162 -25.07 9.10 0.65
C TYR A 162 -26.08 8.03 1.02
N ALA A 163 -26.56 8.03 2.26
CA ALA A 163 -27.43 6.99 2.79
C ALA A 163 -28.43 7.61 3.76
N ASP A 164 -29.73 7.38 3.57
CA ASP A 164 -30.82 7.86 4.44
C ASP A 164 -30.71 9.35 4.82
N GLY A 165 -30.34 10.19 3.84
CA GLY A 165 -30.16 11.64 4.04
C GLY A 165 -28.86 12.05 4.76
N ALA A 166 -28.08 11.10 5.26
CA ALA A 166 -26.75 11.32 5.82
C ALA A 166 -25.65 11.16 4.76
N THR A 167 -24.45 11.63 5.08
CA THR A 167 -23.26 11.45 4.23
C THR A 167 -22.10 10.92 5.06
N THR A 168 -21.47 9.85 4.56
CA THR A 168 -20.20 9.34 5.07
C THR A 168 -19.11 9.59 4.04
N ARG A 169 -18.03 10.25 4.45
CA ARG A 169 -16.83 10.43 3.62
C ARG A 169 -15.70 9.58 4.14
N VAL A 170 -15.00 8.91 3.23
CA VAL A 170 -13.84 8.06 3.53
C VAL A 170 -12.69 8.39 2.59
N PHE A 171 -11.49 8.56 3.12
CA PHE A 171 -10.27 8.67 2.31
C PHE A 171 -9.04 8.16 3.05
N ALA A 172 -8.00 7.82 2.30
CA ALA A 172 -6.69 7.47 2.85
C ALA A 172 -5.78 8.71 2.82
N ALA A 173 -5.48 9.27 3.98
CA ALA A 173 -4.57 10.40 4.12
C ALA A 173 -3.12 9.92 3.95
N ALA A 174 -2.42 10.40 2.92
CA ALA A 174 -1.05 9.99 2.63
C ALA A 174 -0.01 10.63 3.58
N ASP A 175 -0.29 11.84 4.06
CA ASP A 175 0.58 12.62 4.95
C ASP A 175 0.62 12.07 6.38
N ALA A 176 -0.52 11.57 6.86
CA ALA A 176 -0.65 10.99 8.19
C ALA A 176 -0.65 9.45 8.19
N ASN A 177 -0.72 8.83 7.02
CA ASN A 177 -0.85 7.38 6.83
C ASN A 177 -2.01 6.75 7.62
N VAL A 178 -3.21 7.31 7.45
CA VAL A 178 -4.45 6.86 8.12
C VAL A 178 -5.63 6.84 7.17
N PHE A 179 -6.62 6.00 7.45
CA PHE A 179 -7.96 6.19 6.91
C PHE A 179 -8.70 7.23 7.76
N VAL A 180 -9.30 8.22 7.11
CA VAL A 180 -10.18 9.20 7.74
C VAL A 180 -11.60 8.91 7.30
N CYS A 181 -12.47 8.66 8.29
CA CYS A 181 -13.89 8.46 8.09
C CYS A 181 -14.64 9.58 8.81
N THR A 182 -15.43 10.37 8.09
CA THR A 182 -16.30 11.39 8.68
C THR A 182 -17.74 11.06 8.33
N HIS A 183 -18.58 10.91 9.36
CA HIS A 183 -20.02 10.75 9.22
C HIS A 183 -20.73 11.98 9.79
N ALA A 184 -21.83 12.40 9.16
CA ALA A 184 -22.56 13.61 9.57
C ALA A 184 -23.13 13.52 10.99
N GLU A 185 -23.49 12.30 11.43
CA GLU A 185 -23.96 12.01 12.79
C GLU A 185 -22.92 11.19 13.57
N ALA A 186 -23.09 11.09 14.89
CA ALA A 186 -22.31 10.16 15.69
C ALA A 186 -22.76 8.72 15.38
N ALA A 187 -22.15 8.11 14.37
CA ALA A 187 -22.36 6.70 14.08
C ALA A 187 -21.56 5.83 15.05
N GLU A 188 -22.13 4.68 15.41
CA GLU A 188 -21.38 3.63 16.10
C GLU A 188 -20.38 3.03 15.11
N VAL A 189 -19.09 3.12 15.47
CA VAL A 189 -17.98 2.62 14.66
C VAL A 189 -17.31 1.48 15.42
N ALA A 190 -17.21 0.32 14.78
CA ALA A 190 -16.51 -0.84 15.30
C ALA A 190 -15.29 -1.16 14.43
N VAL A 191 -14.18 -1.54 15.08
CA VAL A 191 -13.01 -2.12 14.42
C VAL A 191 -13.00 -3.61 14.77
N GLU A 192 -13.17 -4.45 13.76
CA GLU A 192 -13.22 -5.90 13.88
C GLU A 192 -11.86 -6.49 13.44
N PRO A 193 -11.30 -7.44 14.20
CA PRO A 193 -10.14 -8.21 13.74
C PRO A 193 -10.53 -9.15 12.58
N ILE A 194 -9.52 -9.53 11.77
CA ILE A 194 -9.65 -10.51 10.67
C ILE A 194 -9.42 -11.93 11.19
#